data_AF-A0A731AC67-F1
#
_entry.id   AF-A0A731AC67-F1
#
_cell.length_a   1.000
_cell.length_b   1.000
_cell.length_c   1.000
_cell.angle_alpha   90.00
_cell.angle_beta   90.00
_cell.angle_gamma   90.00
#
_symmetry.space_group_name_H-M   'P 1'
#
loop_
_entity.id
_entity.type
_entity.pdbx_description
1 polymer ?
#
loop_
_entity_poly.entity_id
_entity_poly.type
_entity_poly.pdbx_seq_one_letter_code
_entity_poly.pdbx_strand_id
1 'polypeptide(L)'
;MANIVTCKTKDGETVQYVDEVIGSGSMKDVYFSPDKSYVVAFYHKPQNEQARDRIDMITGRYRQNIFGQSGGEYWKDLFCWPTHVVEHGDKIGIVVPTYKSYFFFKYGSKNDDFLGIKGREKEGKWFASASNQNKFLDPRERGNTLTYLKVCLLLTRAVRRMHAAGLCHSDL
;
A
#
# COMPACT_ATOMS: atom_id res chain seq x y z
N MET A 1 -21.91 14.94 7.27
CA MET A 1 -21.75 13.55 7.75
C MET A 1 -21.11 12.77 6.62
N ALA A 2 -20.05 12.02 6.89
CA ALA A 2 -19.40 11.22 5.86
C ALA A 2 -20.37 10.12 5.38
N ASN A 3 -20.56 9.99 4.07
CA ASN A 3 -21.44 8.98 3.50
C ASN A 3 -20.70 7.62 3.57
N ILE A 4 -21.21 6.67 4.36
CA ILE A 4 -20.59 5.36 4.54
C ILE A 4 -21.33 4.35 3.66
N VAL A 5 -20.59 3.73 2.74
CA VAL A 5 -21.11 2.67 1.87
C VAL A 5 -20.70 1.32 2.45
N THR A 6 -21.65 0.39 2.49
CA THR A 6 -21.43 -0.99 2.94
C THR A 6 -21.50 -1.94 1.74
N CYS A 7 -20.49 -2.79 1.60
CA CYS A 7 -20.37 -3.78 0.54
C CYS A 7 -20.06 -5.15 1.11
N LYS A 8 -20.15 -6.18 0.26
CA LYS A 8 -19.69 -7.52 0.58
C LYS A 8 -18.46 -7.86 -0.23
N THR A 9 -17.49 -8.54 0.40
CA THR A 9 -16.43 -9.19 -0.33
C THR A 9 -16.98 -10.41 -1.06
N LYS A 10 -16.22 -10.90 -2.05
CA LYS A 10 -16.52 -12.14 -2.77
C LYS A 10 -16.64 -13.34 -1.82
N ASP A 11 -15.92 -13.31 -0.70
CA ASP A 11 -15.92 -14.34 0.35
C ASP A 11 -17.06 -14.15 1.37
N GLY A 12 -17.90 -13.12 1.22
CA GLY A 12 -19.08 -12.87 2.05
C GLY A 12 -18.84 -11.98 3.28
N GLU A 13 -17.63 -11.49 3.50
CA GLU A 13 -17.31 -10.56 4.59
C GLU A 13 -17.92 -9.18 4.32
N THR A 14 -18.41 -8.52 5.36
CA THR A 14 -18.97 -7.16 5.25
C THR A 14 -17.85 -6.14 5.38
N VAL A 15 -17.74 -5.25 4.39
CA VAL A 15 -16.71 -4.21 4.32
C VAL A 15 -17.38 -2.85 4.16
N GLN A 16 -16.81 -1.83 4.76
CA GLN A 16 -17.33 -0.47 4.72
C GLN A 16 -16.25 0.50 4.26
N TYR A 17 -16.66 1.51 3.50
CA TYR A 17 -15.78 2.61 3.15
C TYR A 17 -16.52 3.95 3.20
N VAL A 18 -15.76 5.01 3.44
CA VAL A 18 -16.24 6.38 3.34
C VAL A 18 -16.22 6.79 1.88
N ASP A 19 -17.33 7.26 1.34
CA ASP A 19 -17.50 7.70 -0.06
C ASP A 19 -16.83 9.06 -0.30
N GLU A 20 -15.53 9.11 -0.02
CA GLU A 20 -14.63 10.22 -0.23
C GLU A 20 -13.33 9.65 -0.79
N VAL A 21 -12.96 10.05 -2.00
CA VAL A 21 -11.75 9.57 -2.67
C VAL A 21 -10.52 10.18 -1.98
N ILE A 22 -9.69 9.33 -1.38
CA ILE A 22 -8.48 9.75 -0.65
C ILE A 22 -7.25 9.84 -1.55
N GLY A 23 -7.31 9.14 -2.68
CA GLY A 23 -6.27 9.06 -3.68
C GLY A 23 -6.82 8.41 -4.94
N SER A 24 -6.47 8.96 -6.09
CA SER A 24 -6.83 8.42 -7.40
C SER A 24 -5.55 8.20 -8.19
N GLY A 25 -5.26 6.93 -8.47
CA GLY A 25 -4.15 6.54 -9.35
C GLY A 25 -4.62 6.46 -10.80
N SER A 26 -3.75 5.98 -11.70
CA SER A 26 -4.11 5.76 -13.11
C SER A 26 -5.18 4.68 -13.32
N MET A 27 -5.32 3.75 -12.37
CA MET A 27 -6.19 2.59 -12.50
C MET A 27 -7.32 2.53 -11.47
N LYS A 28 -7.19 3.20 -10.33
CA LYS A 28 -8.04 2.98 -9.16
C LYS A 28 -8.31 4.24 -8.36
N ASP A 29 -9.52 4.31 -7.83
CA ASP A 29 -9.90 5.23 -6.75
C ASP A 29 -9.84 4.50 -5.42
N VAL A 30 -9.22 5.14 -4.44
CA VAL A 30 -9.00 4.58 -3.11
C VAL A 30 -9.89 5.31 -2.11
N TYR A 31 -10.50 4.54 -1.20
CA TYR A 31 -11.42 5.01 -0.18
C TYR A 31 -10.98 4.43 1.18
N PHE A 32 -11.02 5.23 2.25
CA PHE A 32 -10.72 4.73 3.59
C PHE A 32 -11.89 3.95 4.18
N SER A 33 -11.57 2.94 5.00
CA SER A 33 -12.52 2.41 5.97
C SER A 33 -12.89 3.48 7.01
N PRO A 34 -14.07 3.37 7.67
CA PRO A 34 -14.48 4.34 8.70
C PRO A 34 -13.47 4.50 9.85
N ASP A 35 -12.75 3.43 10.20
CA ASP A 35 -11.71 3.37 11.23
C ASP A 35 -10.28 3.58 10.69
N LYS A 36 -10.12 3.77 9.36
CA LYS A 36 -8.86 3.92 8.63
C LYS A 36 -7.88 2.73 8.72
N SER A 37 -8.34 1.57 9.20
CA SER A 37 -7.50 0.37 9.30
C SER A 37 -7.20 -0.27 7.93
N TYR A 38 -8.08 -0.08 6.96
CA TYR A 38 -7.90 -0.53 5.57
C TYR A 38 -8.42 0.50 4.57
N VAL A 39 -8.13 0.23 3.30
CA VAL A 39 -8.65 0.95 2.17
C VAL A 39 -9.36 0.01 1.20
N VAL A 40 -10.39 0.52 0.54
CA VAL A 40 -11.04 -0.15 -0.58
C VAL A 40 -10.62 0.58 -1.85
N ALA A 41 -10.00 -0.14 -2.79
CA ALA A 41 -9.54 0.43 -4.05
C ALA A 41 -10.34 -0.15 -5.22
N PHE A 42 -11.18 0.68 -5.84
CA PHE A 42 -12.02 0.29 -6.98
C PHE A 42 -11.33 0.61 -8.30
N TYR A 43 -11.39 -0.32 -9.26
CA TYR A 43 -10.87 -0.09 -10.60
C TYR A 43 -11.76 0.90 -11.37
N HIS A 44 -11.15 1.82 -12.11
CA HIS A 44 -11.89 2.77 -12.96
C HIS A 44 -12.64 2.09 -14.10
N LYS A 45 -12.03 1.04 -14.68
CA LYS A 45 -12.57 0.29 -15.82
C LYS A 45 -13.06 -1.08 -15.38
N PRO A 46 -14.13 -1.61 -16.01
CA PRO A 46 -14.53 -3.01 -15.84
C PRO A 46 -13.36 -3.94 -16.16
N GLN A 47 -13.17 -4.96 -15.31
CA GLN A 47 -12.14 -5.97 -15.51
C GLN A 47 -12.69 -7.16 -16.30
N ASN A 48 -11.95 -7.59 -17.32
CA ASN A 48 -12.25 -8.81 -18.07
C ASN A 48 -12.01 -10.07 -17.21
N GLU A 49 -12.47 -11.24 -17.66
CA GLU A 49 -12.35 -12.50 -16.92
C GLU A 49 -10.90 -12.80 -16.53
N GLN A 50 -9.95 -12.64 -17.46
CA GLN A 50 -8.54 -12.87 -17.18
C GLN A 50 -7.99 -11.96 -16.06
N ALA A 51 -8.40 -10.68 -16.03
CA ALA A 51 -7.98 -9.76 -14.97
C ALA A 51 -8.63 -10.11 -13.63
N ARG A 52 -9.90 -10.54 -13.64
CA ARG A 52 -10.60 -11.04 -12.43
C ARG A 52 -9.89 -12.27 -11.85
N ASP A 53 -9.55 -13.25 -12.68
CA ASP A 53 -8.80 -14.44 -12.25
C ASP A 53 -7.44 -14.07 -11.64
N ARG A 54 -6.74 -13.10 -12.21
CA ARG A 54 -5.47 -12.59 -11.66
C ARG A 54 -5.67 -11.92 -10.29
N ILE A 55 -6.72 -11.11 -10.14
CA ILE A 55 -7.05 -10.46 -8.87
C ILE A 55 -7.35 -11.52 -7.79
N ASP A 56 -8.11 -12.55 -8.14
CA ASP A 56 -8.40 -13.68 -7.25
C ASP A 56 -7.12 -14.46 -6.87
N MET A 57 -6.24 -14.72 -7.84
CA MET A 57 -4.96 -15.38 -7.55
C MET A 57 -4.08 -14.55 -6.62
N ILE A 58 -4.03 -13.22 -6.81
CA ILE A 58 -3.22 -12.29 -6.00
C ILE A 58 -3.76 -12.24 -4.56
N THR A 59 -5.07 -12.10 -4.38
CA THR A 59 -5.71 -12.01 -3.05
C THR A 59 -5.75 -13.35 -2.33
N GLY A 60 -5.89 -14.45 -3.06
CA GLY A 60 -5.92 -15.81 -2.54
C GLY A 60 -4.57 -16.52 -2.56
N ARG A 61 -4.31 -17.30 -3.62
CA ARG A 61 -3.20 -18.27 -3.71
C ARG A 61 -1.83 -17.64 -3.42
N TYR A 62 -1.51 -16.52 -4.06
CA TYR A 62 -0.20 -15.89 -3.88
C TYR A 62 -0.02 -15.32 -2.47
N ARG A 63 -1.08 -14.72 -1.91
CA ARG A 63 -1.11 -14.28 -0.53
C ARG A 63 -0.83 -15.44 0.43
N GLN A 64 -1.53 -16.57 0.27
CA GLN A 64 -1.30 -17.76 1.10
C GLN A 64 0.13 -18.30 0.95
N ASN A 65 0.67 -18.32 -0.27
CA ASN A 65 2.05 -18.76 -0.51
C ASN A 65 3.08 -17.87 0.18
N ILE A 66 2.84 -16.56 0.28
CA ILE A 66 3.76 -15.61 0.93
C ILE A 66 3.63 -15.66 2.45
N PHE A 67 2.40 -15.56 2.97
CA PHE A 67 2.13 -15.34 4.40
C PHE A 67 1.71 -16.59 5.19
N GLY A 68 1.23 -17.64 4.51
CA GLY A 68 0.78 -18.88 5.16
C GLY A 68 1.91 -19.87 5.48
N GLN A 69 3.14 -19.56 5.05
CA GLN A 69 4.33 -20.37 5.33
C GLN A 69 4.95 -19.99 6.68
N SER A 70 5.80 -20.87 7.23
CA SER A 70 6.60 -20.52 8.42
C SER A 70 7.44 -19.26 8.17
N GLY A 71 7.39 -18.31 9.10
CA GLY A 71 7.99 -16.97 8.94
C GLY A 71 7.16 -16.01 8.09
N GLY A 72 5.92 -16.36 7.73
CA GLY A 72 4.98 -15.51 6.99
C GLY A 72 4.71 -14.15 7.63
N GLU A 73 4.61 -14.11 8.96
CA GLU A 73 4.36 -12.89 9.74
C GLU A 73 5.39 -11.79 9.48
N TYR A 74 6.66 -12.15 9.31
CA TYR A 74 7.75 -11.21 9.02
C TYR A 74 7.47 -10.35 7.76
N TRP A 75 6.76 -10.91 6.78
CA TRP A 75 6.48 -10.22 5.53
C TRP A 75 5.31 -9.23 5.63
N LYS A 76 4.45 -9.33 6.65
CA LYS A 76 3.28 -8.45 6.80
C LYS A 76 3.65 -6.99 7.06
N ASP A 77 4.81 -6.76 7.65
CA ASP A 77 5.32 -5.40 7.88
C ASP A 77 6.00 -4.80 6.64
N LEU A 78 6.33 -5.64 5.65
CA LEU A 78 7.02 -5.24 4.42
C LEU A 78 6.07 -5.11 3.22
N PHE A 79 5.01 -5.92 3.17
CA PHE A 79 4.04 -5.90 2.08
C PHE A 79 2.69 -5.33 2.51
N CYS A 80 2.23 -4.34 1.76
CA CYS A 80 0.86 -3.87 1.79
C CYS A 80 0.01 -4.70 0.82
N TRP A 81 -0.25 -5.96 1.17
CA TRP A 81 -0.85 -6.95 0.26
C TRP A 81 -2.39 -6.94 0.30
N PRO A 82 -3.09 -7.01 -0.85
CA PRO A 82 -4.55 -7.06 -0.87
C PRO A 82 -5.09 -8.34 -0.23
N THR A 83 -6.16 -8.20 0.55
CA THR A 83 -6.72 -9.27 1.39
C THR A 83 -7.96 -9.89 0.77
N HIS A 84 -8.85 -9.07 0.21
CA HIS A 84 -10.14 -9.51 -0.32
C HIS A 84 -10.49 -8.79 -1.61
N VAL A 85 -11.40 -9.39 -2.37
CA VAL A 85 -12.03 -8.79 -3.56
C VAL A 85 -13.42 -8.29 -3.17
N VAL A 86 -13.79 -7.09 -3.60
CA VAL A 86 -15.10 -6.48 -3.35
C VAL A 86 -15.79 -6.23 -4.68
N GLU A 87 -17.07 -6.59 -4.76
CA GLU A 87 -17.93 -6.28 -5.90
C GLU A 87 -19.05 -5.37 -5.41
N HIS A 88 -19.20 -4.22 -6.07
CA HIS A 88 -20.25 -3.25 -5.76
C HIS A 88 -20.83 -2.66 -7.04
N GLY A 89 -22.06 -3.07 -7.38
CA GLY A 89 -22.63 -2.80 -8.70
C GLY A 89 -21.76 -3.39 -9.80
N ASP A 90 -21.43 -2.59 -10.80
CA ASP A 90 -20.55 -2.99 -11.92
C ASP A 90 -19.05 -2.81 -11.62
N LYS A 91 -18.71 -2.34 -10.42
CA LYS A 91 -17.31 -2.09 -10.02
C LYS A 91 -16.74 -3.28 -9.26
N ILE A 92 -15.52 -3.64 -9.63
CA ILE A 92 -14.67 -4.55 -8.86
C ILE A 92 -13.60 -3.74 -8.14
N GLY A 93 -13.28 -4.14 -6.92
CA GLY A 93 -12.26 -3.52 -6.10
C GLY A 93 -11.51 -4.55 -5.25
N ILE A 94 -10.50 -4.07 -4.55
CA ILE A 94 -9.71 -4.87 -3.62
C ILE A 94 -9.64 -4.17 -2.26
N VAL A 95 -9.61 -4.96 -1.19
CA VAL A 95 -9.37 -4.48 0.17
C VAL A 95 -7.89 -4.61 0.47
N VAL A 96 -7.26 -3.52 0.88
CA VAL A 96 -5.82 -3.47 1.19
C VAL A 96 -5.65 -2.88 2.59
N PRO A 97 -4.77 -3.41 3.46
CA PRO A 97 -4.49 -2.77 4.73
C PRO A 97 -3.95 -1.35 4.51
N THR A 98 -4.21 -0.43 5.44
CA THR A 98 -3.60 0.90 5.35
C THR A 98 -2.11 0.80 5.63
N TYR A 99 -1.30 1.62 4.94
CA TYR A 99 0.12 1.73 5.22
C TYR A 99 0.39 2.04 6.70
N LYS A 100 1.40 1.40 7.26
CA LYS A 100 1.85 1.68 8.63
C LYS A 100 2.37 3.11 8.74
N SER A 101 2.29 3.68 9.95
CA SER A 101 2.67 5.07 10.21
C SER A 101 4.12 5.41 9.82
N TYR A 102 5.03 4.44 9.81
CA TYR A 102 6.43 4.65 9.42
C TYR A 102 6.67 4.89 7.92
N PHE A 103 5.65 4.67 7.07
CA PHE A 103 5.67 5.07 5.66
C PHE A 103 5.32 6.56 5.45
N PHE A 104 4.94 7.28 6.51
CA PHE A 104 4.58 8.69 6.44
C PHE A 104 5.64 9.55 7.15
N PHE A 105 5.83 10.80 6.69
CA PHE A 105 6.71 11.75 7.36
C PHE A 105 6.14 12.13 8.74
N LYS A 106 6.95 12.03 9.78
CA LYS A 106 6.58 12.37 11.16
C LYS A 106 6.85 13.85 11.48
N TYR A 107 7.96 14.36 10.99
CA TYR A 107 8.46 15.72 11.22
C TYR A 107 8.34 16.62 9.98
N GLY A 108 8.42 16.04 8.77
CA GLY A 108 8.27 16.77 7.51
C GLY A 108 9.59 17.37 7.00
N SER A 109 9.50 18.55 6.36
CA SER A 109 10.66 19.29 5.88
C SER A 109 11.29 20.18 6.97
N LYS A 110 12.44 20.79 6.67
CA LYS A 110 13.08 21.80 7.53
C LYS A 110 12.18 23.03 7.77
N ASN A 111 12.64 23.93 8.63
CA ASN A 111 12.04 25.26 8.84
C ASN A 111 10.53 25.17 9.09
N ASP A 112 10.15 24.34 10.06
CA ASP A 112 8.75 24.09 10.44
C ASP A 112 7.89 23.55 9.30
N ASP A 113 8.36 22.49 8.64
CA ASP A 113 7.69 21.83 7.52
C ASP A 113 7.28 22.78 6.37
N PHE A 114 8.21 23.62 5.90
CA PHE A 114 7.95 24.56 4.81
C PHE A 114 7.36 23.97 3.51
N LEU A 115 7.53 22.66 3.27
CA LEU A 115 6.96 21.94 2.13
C LEU A 115 5.57 21.34 2.43
N GLY A 116 5.10 21.37 3.69
CA GLY A 116 3.82 20.79 4.10
C GLY A 116 3.74 19.28 3.86
N ILE A 117 4.86 18.57 4.02
CA ILE A 117 4.95 17.12 3.75
C ILE A 117 4.78 16.28 5.01
N LYS A 118 4.67 16.88 6.19
CA LYS A 118 4.35 16.15 7.43
C LYS A 118 3.02 15.41 7.28
N GLY A 119 3.02 14.14 7.63
CA GLY A 119 1.88 13.23 7.47
C GLY A 119 1.68 12.71 6.05
N ARG A 120 2.43 13.20 5.05
CA ARG A 120 2.39 12.65 3.68
C ARG A 120 3.28 11.42 3.56
N GLU A 121 3.01 10.61 2.53
CA GLU A 121 3.79 9.41 2.22
C GLU A 121 5.24 9.74 1.86
N LYS A 122 6.15 8.86 2.28
CA LYS A 122 7.58 8.95 2.01
C LYS A 122 7.90 8.49 0.61
N GLU A 123 7.90 9.43 -0.33
CA GLU A 123 8.30 9.15 -1.72
C GLU A 123 9.82 8.91 -1.86
N GLY A 124 10.21 7.93 -2.67
CA GLY A 124 11.62 7.55 -2.88
C GLY A 124 12.51 8.69 -3.40
N LYS A 125 11.95 9.65 -4.15
CA LYS A 125 12.68 10.81 -4.71
C LYS A 125 13.38 11.67 -3.64
N TRP A 126 12.86 11.68 -2.41
CA TRP A 126 13.42 12.42 -1.29
C TRP A 126 14.68 11.76 -0.73
N PHE A 127 14.81 10.45 -0.90
CA PHE A 127 15.89 9.63 -0.33
C PHE A 127 16.91 9.17 -1.38
N ALA A 128 16.55 9.19 -2.66
CA ALA A 128 17.42 8.81 -3.78
C ALA A 128 18.42 9.91 -4.20
N SER A 129 18.22 11.15 -3.76
CA SER A 129 19.11 12.28 -4.07
C SER A 129 19.64 12.94 -2.81
N ALA A 130 20.96 12.97 -2.65
CA ALA A 130 21.63 13.64 -1.55
C ALA A 130 21.28 15.14 -1.49
N SER A 131 21.07 15.78 -2.65
CA SER A 131 20.61 17.18 -2.70
C SER A 131 19.22 17.33 -2.11
N ASN A 132 18.26 16.50 -2.52
CA ASN A 132 16.89 16.60 -2.03
C ASN A 132 16.81 16.33 -0.53
N GLN A 133 17.49 15.28 -0.09
CA GLN A 133 17.55 14.89 1.31
C GLN A 133 18.13 16.02 2.19
N ASN A 134 19.25 16.61 1.78
CA ASN A 134 19.94 17.61 2.58
C ASN A 134 19.30 19.00 2.53
N LYS A 135 18.69 19.38 1.40
CA LYS A 135 18.05 20.70 1.25
C LYS A 135 16.68 20.72 1.93
N PHE A 136 15.87 19.68 1.74
CA PHE A 136 14.46 19.72 2.08
C PHE A 136 14.11 19.01 3.39
N LEU A 137 14.62 17.80 3.64
CA LEU A 137 14.17 17.00 4.77
C LEU A 137 14.70 17.51 6.12
N ASP A 138 13.84 17.46 7.13
CA ASP A 138 14.24 17.60 8.53
C ASP A 138 15.35 16.57 8.84
N PRO A 139 16.43 16.96 9.55
CA PRO A 139 17.52 16.04 9.90
C PRO A 139 17.05 14.71 10.54
N ARG A 140 15.93 14.72 11.28
CA ARG A 140 15.35 13.54 11.94
C ARG A 140 14.67 12.57 10.97
N GLU A 141 14.32 13.02 9.76
CA GLU A 141 13.71 12.19 8.72
C GLU A 141 14.74 11.51 7.82
N ARG A 142 15.99 11.99 7.82
CA ARG A 142 17.00 11.55 6.85
C ARG A 142 17.45 10.12 7.02
N GLY A 143 17.49 9.63 8.26
CA GLY A 143 18.18 8.37 8.59
C GLY A 143 19.70 8.50 8.49
N ASN A 144 20.38 7.36 8.51
CA ASN A 144 21.84 7.24 8.43
C ASN A 144 22.25 6.04 7.57
N THR A 145 23.54 5.88 7.30
CA THR A 145 24.07 4.80 6.44
C THR A 145 23.57 3.41 6.84
N LEU A 146 23.52 3.11 8.14
CA LEU A 146 23.03 1.82 8.63
C LEU A 146 21.55 1.62 8.32
N THR A 147 20.70 2.63 8.51
CA THR A 147 19.27 2.52 8.18
C THR A 147 19.05 2.37 6.69
N TYR A 148 19.84 3.05 5.85
CA TYR A 148 19.79 2.90 4.40
C TYR A 148 20.15 1.47 3.97
N LEU A 149 21.27 0.92 4.47
CA LEU A 149 21.65 -0.46 4.20
C LEU A 149 20.58 -1.45 4.66
N LYS A 150 19.97 -1.19 5.82
CA LYS A 150 18.84 -2.00 6.31
C LYS A 150 17.65 -1.96 5.36
N VAL A 151 17.26 -0.79 4.85
CA VAL A 151 16.17 -0.66 3.87
C VAL A 151 16.50 -1.43 2.58
N CYS A 152 17.71 -1.29 2.03
CA CYS A 152 18.13 -2.06 0.86
C CYS A 152 18.02 -3.57 1.09
N LEU A 153 18.52 -4.06 2.24
CA LEU A 153 18.44 -5.48 2.59
C LEU A 153 17.00 -5.97 2.73
N LEU A 154 16.12 -5.18 3.35
CA LEU A 154 14.70 -5.52 3.50
C LEU A 154 14.01 -5.57 2.13
N LEU A 155 14.27 -4.58 1.26
CA LEU A 155 13.72 -4.53 -0.09
C LEU A 155 14.18 -5.73 -0.92
N THR A 156 15.48 -6.03 -0.96
CA THR A 156 16.00 -7.19 -1.71
C THR A 156 15.41 -8.50 -1.19
N ARG A 157 15.24 -8.66 0.13
CA ARG A 157 14.60 -9.84 0.73
C ARG A 157 13.14 -9.96 0.34
N ALA A 158 12.39 -8.85 0.38
CA ALA A 158 10.99 -8.82 -0.02
C ALA A 158 10.83 -9.19 -1.51
N VAL A 159 11.59 -8.56 -2.41
CA VAL A 159 11.57 -8.88 -3.84
C VAL A 159 11.94 -10.34 -4.09
N ARG A 160 13.00 -10.85 -3.45
CA ARG A 160 13.36 -12.27 -3.53
C ARG A 160 12.22 -13.19 -3.10
N ARG A 161 11.50 -12.84 -2.02
CA ARG A 161 10.35 -13.62 -1.54
C ARG A 161 9.20 -13.59 -2.54
N MET A 162 8.91 -12.44 -3.13
CA MET A 162 7.89 -12.28 -4.17
C MET A 162 8.23 -13.13 -5.41
N HIS A 163 9.48 -13.09 -5.87
CA HIS A 163 9.95 -13.91 -6.99
C HIS A 163 9.85 -15.41 -6.69
N ALA A 164 10.24 -15.83 -5.48
CA ALA A 164 10.10 -17.23 -5.06
C ALA A 164 8.64 -17.70 -4.98
N ALA A 165 7.68 -16.78 -4.84
CA ALA A 165 6.25 -17.07 -4.90
C ALA A 165 5.69 -17.09 -6.34
N GLY A 166 6.53 -16.88 -7.36
CA GLY A 166 6.14 -16.88 -8.77
C GLY A 166 5.61 -15.54 -9.27
N LEU A 167 5.87 -14.44 -8.56
CA LEU A 167 5.40 -13.10 -8.89
C LEU A 167 6.57 -12.19 -9.28
N CYS A 168 6.32 -11.24 -10.18
CA CYS A 168 7.26 -10.20 -10.56
C CYS A 168 6.61 -8.83 -10.35
N HIS A 169 7.38 -7.87 -9.85
CA HIS A 169 6.94 -6.48 -9.75
C HIS A 169 7.30 -5.74 -11.03
N SER A 170 6.34 -5.07 -11.67
CA SER A 170 6.58 -4.34 -12.91
C SER A 170 7.14 -2.92 -12.69
N ASP A 171 6.96 -2.35 -11.50
CA ASP A 171 7.29 -0.95 -11.20
C ASP A 171 7.65 -0.74 -9.71
N LEU A 172 8.84 -1.21 -9.30
CA LEU A 172 9.27 -1.30 -7.88
C LEU A 172 9.58 0.06 -7.23
#